data_AF-A0AAJ2LIV4-F1
#
_entry.id   AF-A0AAJ2LIV4-F1
#
_cell.length_a   1.000
_cell.length_b   1.000
_cell.length_c   1.000
_cell.angle_alpha   90.00
_cell.angle_beta   90.00
_cell.angle_gamma   90.00
#
_symmetry.space_group_name_H-M   'P 1'
#
loop_
_entity.id
_entity.type
_entity.pdbx_description
1 polymer ?
#
loop_
_entity_poly.entity_id
_entity_poly.type
_entity_poly.pdbx_seq_one_letter_code
_entity_poly.pdbx_strand_id
1 'polypeptide(L)'
;MVRTSATMIVDQALLYIATHGVRSLSLRKVTASVDRSTGAVFQTFAGRDELLCAVLEEAVRRDGAWHRQWGASLAGMRLDGASLSNIIADYLIERAQSAQPAAAVWRDAMFEGDAWPIAAATGIAAGIAVQTAFWRDLLAPVDGGGALPDAIVIFGVMESAYATILHDDIAYRLLLRATTSALVEQAMGSATADASAMMEWADAQVQPVAPVAPEAPLAARLLHAAATAIRQEGVAALNLRRIATLAQASPSAIAYHFGDLDSFSDRAIEWALNSDIPPALRPWTTIPRQDMDQTVRALAEMLDGADPTPDAPYRGFYIGYARILAQTCLLARQRPALAGFVRQARFLEGTGIYHASNGSWPAHWALSRPRSSAFAIWVKGKALERAVALRAGWTNNGPAVAIDDGLRVVLK
;
A
#
# COMPACT_ATOMS: atom_id res chain seq x y z
N MET A 1 -8.38 32.90 -15.66
CA MET A 1 -7.66 32.03 -16.61
C MET A 1 -8.68 31.08 -17.23
N VAL A 2 -8.86 31.09 -18.56
CA VAL A 2 -9.78 30.17 -19.25
C VAL A 2 -9.13 28.79 -19.27
N ARG A 3 -9.78 27.76 -18.71
CA ARG A 3 -9.25 26.38 -18.75
C ARG A 3 -9.33 25.86 -20.19
N THR A 4 -8.26 25.26 -20.69
CA THR A 4 -8.29 24.62 -22.02
C THR A 4 -9.07 23.31 -21.96
N SER A 5 -9.53 22.83 -23.12
CA SER A 5 -10.22 21.53 -23.22
C SER A 5 -9.35 20.38 -22.67
N ALA A 6 -8.03 20.44 -22.88
CA ALA A 6 -7.07 19.47 -22.36
C ALA A 6 -7.04 19.44 -20.83
N THR A 7 -6.93 20.62 -20.19
CA THR A 7 -6.91 20.73 -18.73
C THR A 7 -8.20 20.19 -18.10
N MET A 8 -9.36 20.46 -18.72
CA MET A 8 -10.64 19.96 -18.22
C MET A 8 -10.73 18.43 -18.27
N ILE A 9 -10.24 17.79 -19.34
CA ILE A 9 -10.24 16.33 -19.48
C ILE A 9 -9.32 15.70 -18.41
N VAL A 10 -8.12 16.25 -18.22
CA VAL A 10 -7.17 15.78 -17.20
C VAL A 10 -7.73 15.94 -15.79
N ASP A 11 -8.35 17.10 -15.48
CA ASP A 11 -9.01 17.36 -14.19
C ASP A 11 -10.08 16.31 -13.86
N GLN A 12 -10.92 15.98 -14.84
CA GLN A 12 -11.96 14.98 -14.66
C GLN A 12 -11.40 13.57 -14.50
N ALA A 13 -10.38 13.22 -15.29
CA ALA A 13 -9.72 11.92 -15.15
C ALA A 13 -9.05 11.78 -13.77
N LEU A 14 -8.36 12.82 -13.28
CA LEU A 14 -7.80 12.88 -11.93
C LEU A 14 -8.88 12.61 -10.86
N LEU A 15 -9.98 13.34 -10.90
CA LEU A 15 -11.07 13.19 -9.93
C LEU A 15 -11.71 11.79 -10.00
N TYR A 16 -11.90 11.27 -11.23
CA TYR A 16 -12.50 9.96 -11.43
C TYR A 16 -11.62 8.85 -10.84
N ILE A 17 -10.31 8.86 -11.16
CA ILE A 17 -9.34 7.89 -10.64
C ILE A 17 -9.22 8.00 -9.13
N ALA A 18 -9.12 9.23 -8.58
CA ALA A 18 -9.05 9.43 -7.13
C ALA A 18 -10.26 8.86 -6.37
N THR A 19 -11.40 8.68 -7.04
CA THR A 19 -12.65 8.21 -6.43
C THR A 19 -12.93 6.72 -6.71
N HIS A 20 -12.60 6.23 -7.91
CA HIS A 20 -13.01 4.91 -8.40
C HIS A 20 -11.84 4.01 -8.80
N GLY A 21 -10.61 4.51 -8.75
CA GLY A 21 -9.40 3.84 -9.22
C GLY A 21 -9.25 3.82 -10.74
N VAL A 22 -8.03 3.58 -11.22
CA VAL A 22 -7.71 3.62 -12.67
C VAL A 22 -8.41 2.52 -13.48
N ARG A 23 -8.66 1.36 -12.87
CA ARG A 23 -9.30 0.22 -13.56
C ARG A 23 -10.75 0.50 -13.94
N SER A 24 -11.41 1.38 -13.20
CA SER A 24 -12.79 1.79 -13.46
C SER A 24 -12.91 2.83 -14.57
N LEU A 25 -11.79 3.43 -14.98
CA LEU A 25 -11.75 4.53 -15.93
C LEU A 25 -12.01 4.05 -17.36
N SER A 26 -12.96 4.69 -18.04
CA SER A 26 -13.13 4.58 -19.49
C SER A 26 -13.22 5.97 -20.12
N LEU A 27 -12.78 6.11 -21.39
CA LEU A 27 -12.81 7.40 -22.08
C LEU A 27 -14.22 8.00 -22.10
N ARG A 28 -15.25 7.16 -22.28
CA ARG A 28 -16.65 7.57 -22.25
C ARG A 28 -17.05 8.19 -20.90
N LYS A 29 -16.58 7.63 -19.79
CA LYS A 29 -16.88 8.15 -18.44
C LYS A 29 -16.20 9.50 -18.20
N VAL A 30 -14.96 9.67 -18.68
CA VAL A 30 -14.22 10.93 -18.57
C VAL A 30 -14.89 12.03 -19.41
N THR A 31 -15.31 11.73 -20.64
CA THR A 31 -15.88 12.77 -21.52
C THR A 31 -17.34 13.10 -21.21
N ALA A 32 -18.09 12.15 -20.64
CA ALA A 32 -19.46 12.40 -20.19
C ALA A 32 -19.55 13.50 -19.13
N SER A 33 -18.55 13.64 -18.24
CA SER A 33 -18.57 14.66 -17.19
C SER A 33 -18.15 16.07 -17.66
N VAL A 34 -17.61 16.21 -18.88
CA VAL A 34 -17.25 17.49 -19.50
C VAL A 34 -18.12 17.85 -20.71
N ASP A 35 -19.22 17.12 -20.92
CA ASP A 35 -20.11 17.27 -22.08
C ASP A 35 -19.35 17.26 -23.42
N ARG A 36 -18.42 16.31 -23.56
CA ARG A 36 -17.62 16.11 -24.78
C ARG A 36 -17.80 14.70 -25.34
N SER A 37 -17.55 14.56 -26.64
CA SER A 37 -17.42 13.26 -27.27
C SER A 37 -16.07 12.63 -26.90
N THR A 38 -15.98 11.30 -26.99
CA THR A 38 -14.70 10.58 -26.89
C THR A 38 -13.70 11.02 -27.95
N GLY A 39 -14.18 11.55 -29.10
CA GLY A 39 -13.33 12.15 -30.14
C GLY A 39 -12.52 13.36 -29.66
N ALA A 40 -13.02 14.12 -28.68
CA ALA A 40 -12.26 15.23 -28.09
C ALA A 40 -11.02 14.75 -27.32
N VAL A 41 -11.07 13.54 -26.72
CA VAL A 41 -9.88 12.91 -26.14
C VAL A 41 -8.91 12.60 -27.26
N PHE A 42 -9.32 11.87 -28.31
CA PHE A 42 -8.44 11.52 -29.44
C PHE A 42 -7.80 12.71 -30.16
N GLN A 43 -8.47 13.87 -30.18
CA GLN A 43 -7.92 15.12 -30.72
C GLN A 43 -6.84 15.76 -29.83
N THR A 44 -6.89 15.49 -28.52
CA THR A 44 -6.02 16.10 -27.51
C THR A 44 -4.93 15.15 -27.01
N PHE A 45 -5.25 13.86 -26.97
CA PHE A 45 -4.46 12.73 -26.50
C PHE A 45 -4.72 11.58 -27.48
N ALA A 46 -3.70 10.92 -28.02
CA ALA A 46 -3.84 9.82 -28.97
C ALA A 46 -4.60 8.60 -28.42
N GLY A 47 -4.93 8.58 -27.12
CA GLY A 47 -5.81 7.60 -26.52
C GLY A 47 -5.79 7.61 -24.99
N ARG A 48 -6.27 6.52 -24.38
CA ARG A 48 -6.29 6.33 -22.92
C ARG A 48 -4.88 6.40 -22.33
N ASP A 49 -3.91 5.79 -22.99
CA ASP A 49 -2.57 5.67 -22.41
C ASP A 49 -1.86 7.03 -22.32
N GLU A 50 -1.95 7.84 -23.37
CA GLU A 50 -1.41 9.21 -23.35
C GLU A 50 -2.16 10.10 -22.34
N LEU A 51 -3.49 9.95 -22.23
CA LEU A 51 -4.26 10.61 -21.18
C LEU A 51 -3.78 10.21 -19.78
N LEU A 52 -3.51 8.93 -19.53
CA LEU A 52 -3.02 8.49 -18.24
C LEU A 52 -1.63 9.03 -17.92
N CYS A 53 -0.71 9.07 -18.89
CA CYS A 53 0.59 9.72 -18.70
C CYS A 53 0.42 11.21 -18.31
N ALA A 54 -0.41 11.96 -19.05
CA ALA A 54 -0.69 13.37 -18.76
C ALA A 54 -1.35 13.59 -17.38
N VAL A 55 -2.25 12.68 -16.98
CA VAL A 55 -2.88 12.69 -15.66
C VAL A 55 -1.85 12.50 -14.56
N LEU A 56 -0.92 11.56 -14.73
CA LEU A 56 0.11 11.30 -13.73
C LEU A 56 1.11 12.45 -13.62
N GLU A 57 1.55 13.02 -14.74
CA GLU A 57 2.38 14.23 -14.77
C GLU A 57 1.74 15.38 -14.00
N GLU A 58 0.44 15.62 -14.24
CA GLU A 58 -0.31 16.66 -13.55
C GLU A 58 -0.51 16.33 -12.05
N ALA A 59 -0.72 15.05 -11.70
CA ALA A 59 -0.77 14.61 -10.30
C ALA A 59 0.55 14.92 -9.59
N VAL A 60 1.70 14.54 -10.16
CA VAL A 60 3.02 14.81 -9.57
C VAL A 60 3.28 16.31 -9.44
N ARG A 61 2.91 17.10 -10.45
CA ARG A 61 3.05 18.57 -10.40
C ARG A 61 2.23 19.19 -9.27
N ARG A 62 0.97 18.75 -9.09
CA ARG A 62 0.08 19.22 -8.00
C ARG A 62 0.58 18.77 -6.64
N ASP A 63 1.03 17.52 -6.52
CA ASP A 63 1.58 16.98 -5.28
C ASP A 63 2.82 17.77 -4.86
N GLY A 64 3.73 18.10 -5.78
CA GLY A 64 4.88 18.95 -5.48
C GLY A 64 4.51 20.38 -5.06
N ALA A 65 3.42 20.94 -5.62
CA ALA A 65 2.91 22.25 -5.18
C ALA A 65 2.32 22.18 -3.76
N TRP A 66 1.59 21.11 -3.45
CA TRP A 66 1.06 20.86 -2.11
C TRP A 66 2.18 20.70 -1.08
N HIS A 67 3.23 19.92 -1.37
CA HIS A 67 4.39 19.76 -0.49
C HIS A 67 5.10 21.08 -0.19
N ARG A 68 5.27 21.96 -1.20
CA ARG A 68 5.85 23.29 -0.97
C ARG A 68 4.98 24.15 -0.05
N GLN A 69 3.67 24.14 -0.25
CA GLN A 69 2.73 24.88 0.60
C GLN A 69 2.71 24.33 2.03
N TRP A 70 2.64 23.02 2.17
CA TRP A 70 2.60 22.34 3.47
C TRP A 70 3.91 22.54 4.22
N GLY A 71 5.06 22.37 3.56
CA GLY A 71 6.37 22.65 4.13
C GLY A 71 6.55 24.09 4.63
N ALA A 72 6.01 25.07 3.90
CA ALA A 72 6.04 26.47 4.33
C ALA A 72 5.29 26.69 5.65
N SER A 73 4.28 25.86 5.97
CA SER A 73 3.54 25.94 7.24
C SER A 73 4.34 25.43 8.44
N LEU A 74 5.40 24.65 8.21
CA LEU A 74 6.31 24.14 9.23
C LEU A 74 7.52 25.05 9.48
N ALA A 75 7.59 26.20 8.80
CA ALA A 75 8.73 27.12 8.90
C ALA A 75 8.98 27.54 10.37
N GLY A 76 10.23 27.38 10.81
CA GLY A 76 10.66 27.72 12.18
C GLY A 76 10.33 26.67 13.25
N MET A 77 9.69 25.55 12.89
CA MET A 77 9.45 24.45 13.82
C MET A 77 10.77 23.76 14.21
N ARG A 78 10.97 23.53 15.51
CA ARG A 78 12.10 22.73 15.99
C ARG A 78 11.84 21.25 15.72
N LEU A 79 12.73 20.64 14.95
CA LEU A 79 12.67 19.21 14.65
C LEU A 79 13.49 18.43 15.69
N ASP A 80 12.84 17.52 16.38
CA ASP A 80 13.43 16.45 17.19
C ASP A 80 12.65 15.15 16.94
N GLY A 81 13.07 14.03 17.53
CA GLY A 81 12.44 12.74 17.26
C GLY A 81 10.94 12.71 17.57
N ALA A 82 10.51 13.41 18.62
CA ALA A 82 9.10 13.46 19.03
C ALA A 82 8.27 14.41 18.15
N SER A 83 8.80 15.57 17.78
CA SER A 83 8.09 16.46 16.86
C SER A 83 8.03 15.83 15.46
N LEU A 84 9.09 15.17 15.00
CA LEU A 84 9.13 14.51 13.70
C LEU A 84 8.13 13.35 13.58
N SER A 85 8.02 12.48 14.59
CA SER A 85 7.05 11.38 14.55
C SER A 85 5.60 11.88 14.46
N ASN A 86 5.28 12.98 15.15
CA ASN A 86 3.99 13.65 15.06
C ASN A 86 3.77 14.31 13.69
N ILE A 87 4.77 15.01 13.17
CA ILE A 87 4.71 15.65 11.84
C ILE A 87 4.47 14.60 10.75
N ILE A 88 5.13 13.44 10.80
CA ILE A 88 4.90 12.35 9.84
C ILE A 88 3.46 11.82 9.94
N ALA A 89 2.96 11.61 11.17
CA ALA A 89 1.60 11.14 11.38
C ALA A 89 0.57 12.16 10.84
N ASP A 90 0.73 13.43 11.17
CA ASP A 90 -0.18 14.49 10.76
C ASP A 90 -0.08 14.75 9.24
N TYR A 91 1.11 14.68 8.64
CA TYR A 91 1.32 14.68 7.19
C TYR A 91 0.47 13.62 6.48
N LEU A 92 0.50 12.37 6.97
CA LEU A 92 -0.23 11.27 6.35
C LEU A 92 -1.75 11.44 6.45
N ILE A 93 -2.23 11.97 7.58
CA ILE A 93 -3.64 12.28 7.81
C ILE A 93 -4.10 13.42 6.90
N GLU A 94 -3.39 14.55 6.90
CA GLU A 94 -3.74 15.70 6.07
C GLU A 94 -3.69 15.37 4.58
N ARG A 95 -2.68 14.58 4.15
CA ARG A 95 -2.59 14.13 2.77
C ARG A 95 -3.75 13.22 2.37
N ALA A 96 -4.24 12.37 3.28
CA ALA A 96 -5.40 11.53 3.05
C ALA A 96 -6.73 12.29 3.04
N GLN A 97 -6.85 13.35 3.86
CA GLN A 97 -8.01 14.24 3.91
C GLN A 97 -8.02 15.30 2.81
N SER A 98 -6.90 15.49 2.11
CA SER A 98 -6.78 16.50 1.05
C SER A 98 -7.87 16.34 0.00
N ALA A 99 -8.61 17.42 -0.23
CA ALA A 99 -9.58 17.49 -1.33
C ALA A 99 -8.91 17.42 -2.72
N GLN A 100 -7.58 17.50 -2.79
CA GLN A 100 -6.85 17.41 -4.06
C GLN A 100 -6.67 15.96 -4.50
N PRO A 101 -7.05 15.60 -5.75
CA PRO A 101 -7.02 14.21 -6.22
C PRO A 101 -5.60 13.67 -6.47
N ALA A 102 -4.58 14.52 -6.47
CA ALA A 102 -3.22 14.20 -6.89
C ALA A 102 -2.58 13.05 -6.09
N ALA A 103 -2.60 13.14 -4.76
CA ALA A 103 -2.04 12.11 -3.89
C ALA A 103 -2.73 10.75 -4.08
N ALA A 104 -4.06 10.75 -4.25
CA ALA A 104 -4.84 9.53 -4.47
C ALA A 104 -4.52 8.88 -5.82
N VAL A 105 -4.33 9.67 -6.87
CA VAL A 105 -3.98 9.19 -8.21
C VAL A 105 -2.57 8.60 -8.25
N TRP A 106 -1.59 9.29 -7.68
CA TRP A 106 -0.22 8.77 -7.61
C TRP A 106 -0.17 7.47 -6.79
N ARG A 107 -0.90 7.42 -5.69
CA ARG A 107 -1.02 6.21 -4.87
C ARG A 107 -1.68 5.06 -5.63
N ASP A 108 -2.77 5.31 -6.35
CA ASP A 108 -3.40 4.31 -7.22
C ASP A 108 -2.38 3.78 -8.26
N ALA A 109 -1.55 4.64 -8.85
CA ALA A 109 -0.50 4.22 -9.76
C ALA A 109 0.60 3.35 -9.11
N MET A 110 0.94 3.61 -7.84
CA MET A 110 1.86 2.76 -7.06
C MET A 110 1.31 1.34 -6.85
N PHE A 111 0.01 1.20 -6.54
CA PHE A 111 -0.61 -0.10 -6.24
C PHE A 111 -1.09 -0.86 -7.48
N GLU A 112 -1.61 -0.14 -8.47
CA GLU A 112 -2.20 -0.68 -9.70
C GLU A 112 -1.29 -0.51 -10.91
N GLY A 113 0.03 -0.61 -10.71
CA GLY A 113 1.00 -0.30 -11.75
C GLY A 113 0.62 -0.93 -13.10
N ASP A 114 0.25 -2.20 -13.13
CA ASP A 114 -0.14 -2.94 -14.34
C ASP A 114 -1.36 -2.37 -15.09
N ALA A 115 -2.23 -1.61 -14.43
CA ALA A 115 -3.35 -0.90 -15.06
C ALA A 115 -2.96 0.45 -15.70
N TRP A 116 -1.73 0.90 -15.43
CA TRP A 116 -1.11 2.09 -16.03
C TRP A 116 -0.17 1.70 -17.18
N PRO A 117 -0.06 2.53 -18.24
CA PRO A 117 0.84 2.29 -19.36
C PRO A 117 2.29 2.17 -18.90
N ILE A 118 3.11 1.39 -19.60
CA ILE A 118 4.55 1.26 -19.29
C ILE A 118 5.24 2.64 -19.28
N ALA A 119 4.87 3.52 -20.22
CA ALA A 119 5.40 4.88 -20.30
C ALA A 119 5.12 5.74 -19.05
N ALA A 120 4.11 5.39 -18.24
CA ALA A 120 3.81 6.10 -17.00
C ALA A 120 4.80 5.77 -15.86
N ALA A 121 5.60 4.70 -15.96
CA ALA A 121 6.50 4.26 -14.89
C ALA A 121 7.47 5.36 -14.43
N THR A 122 8.02 6.14 -15.36
CA THR A 122 8.88 7.30 -15.05
C THR A 122 8.12 8.37 -14.26
N GLY A 123 6.84 8.61 -14.59
CA GLY A 123 5.99 9.54 -13.83
C GLY A 123 5.70 9.05 -12.42
N ILE A 124 5.51 7.74 -12.22
CA ILE A 124 5.27 7.16 -10.89
C ILE A 124 6.51 7.38 -10.02
N ALA A 125 7.69 7.08 -10.57
CA ALA A 125 8.95 7.27 -9.89
C ALA A 125 9.30 8.74 -9.65
N ALA A 126 8.92 9.65 -10.55
CA ALA A 126 9.04 11.09 -10.33
C ALA A 126 8.23 11.55 -9.10
N GLY A 127 7.07 10.95 -8.84
CA GLY A 127 6.30 11.22 -7.63
C GLY A 127 6.99 10.78 -6.33
N ILE A 128 7.74 9.67 -6.35
CA ILE A 128 8.63 9.29 -5.23
C ILE A 128 9.70 10.36 -5.04
N ALA A 129 10.38 10.74 -6.13
CA ALA A 129 11.45 11.72 -6.09
C ALA A 129 11.01 13.09 -5.54
N VAL A 130 9.80 13.56 -5.89
CA VAL A 130 9.23 14.81 -5.35
C VAL A 130 9.02 14.73 -3.83
N GLN A 131 8.46 13.63 -3.34
CA GLN A 131 8.23 13.44 -1.90
C GLN A 131 9.56 13.28 -1.15
N THR A 132 10.50 12.53 -1.70
CA THR A 132 11.84 12.35 -1.13
C THR A 132 12.59 13.68 -1.05
N ALA A 133 12.55 14.50 -2.11
CA ALA A 133 13.18 15.80 -2.12
C ALA A 133 12.60 16.71 -1.03
N PHE A 134 11.27 16.72 -0.89
CA PHE A 134 10.59 17.45 0.18
C PHE A 134 11.09 17.04 1.58
N TRP A 135 11.10 15.74 1.89
CA TRP A 135 11.56 15.27 3.20
C TRP A 135 13.04 15.50 3.43
N ARG A 136 13.87 15.38 2.38
CA ARG A 136 15.30 15.68 2.45
C ARG A 136 15.55 17.14 2.78
N ASP A 137 14.82 18.06 2.14
CA ASP A 137 14.93 19.50 2.40
C ASP A 137 14.46 19.83 3.83
N LEU A 138 13.35 19.25 4.28
CA LEU A 138 12.82 19.46 5.63
C LEU A 138 13.77 18.92 6.71
N LEU A 139 14.40 17.77 6.47
CA LEU A 139 15.27 17.08 7.43
C LEU A 139 16.75 17.45 7.33
N ALA A 140 17.15 18.24 6.32
CA ALA A 140 18.54 18.68 6.14
C ALA A 140 19.20 19.21 7.42
N PRO A 141 18.51 19.96 8.32
CA PRO A 141 19.10 20.45 9.56
C PRO A 141 19.39 19.39 10.63
N VAL A 142 18.71 18.22 10.59
CA VAL A 142 18.71 17.23 11.69
C VAL A 142 19.22 15.85 11.30
N ASP A 143 19.12 15.47 10.02
CA ASP A 143 19.46 14.12 9.54
C ASP A 143 20.79 14.09 8.75
N GLY A 144 21.35 15.26 8.38
CA GLY A 144 22.68 15.35 7.76
C GLY A 144 22.84 14.57 6.44
N GLY A 145 21.74 14.20 5.77
CA GLY A 145 21.75 13.38 4.56
C GLY A 145 21.60 11.88 4.80
N GLY A 146 21.04 11.47 5.95
CA GLY A 146 20.68 10.09 6.26
C GLY A 146 19.57 9.51 5.36
N ALA A 147 19.21 8.27 5.65
CA ALA A 147 18.23 7.49 4.89
C ALA A 147 16.78 7.71 5.34
N LEU A 148 16.54 8.56 6.34
CA LEU A 148 15.22 8.79 6.92
C LEU A 148 14.21 9.39 5.91
N PRO A 149 14.57 10.35 5.02
CA PRO A 149 13.65 10.83 3.99
C PRO A 149 13.07 9.70 3.13
N ASP A 150 13.92 8.77 2.69
CA ASP A 150 13.49 7.64 1.87
C ASP A 150 12.62 6.67 2.68
N ALA A 151 12.98 6.41 3.94
CA ALA A 151 12.20 5.57 4.83
C ALA A 151 10.78 6.14 5.07
N ILE A 152 10.64 7.45 5.26
CA ILE A 152 9.34 8.12 5.44
C ILE A 152 8.47 7.99 4.19
N VAL A 153 9.03 8.26 3.00
CA VAL A 153 8.27 8.17 1.74
C VAL A 153 7.79 6.74 1.51
N ILE A 154 8.69 5.77 1.66
CA ILE A 154 8.38 4.36 1.44
C ILE A 154 7.37 3.83 2.45
N PHE A 155 7.51 4.20 3.72
CA PHE A 155 6.49 3.92 4.75
C PHE A 155 5.14 4.55 4.38
N GLY A 156 5.15 5.82 3.94
CA GLY A 156 3.96 6.59 3.59
C GLY A 156 3.16 6.02 2.41
N VAL A 157 3.79 5.29 1.48
CA VAL A 157 3.08 4.64 0.36
C VAL A 157 1.95 3.77 0.89
N MET A 158 2.27 2.82 1.77
CA MET A 158 1.29 1.87 2.30
C MET A 158 0.41 2.51 3.37
N GLU A 159 0.97 3.31 4.27
CA GLU A 159 0.21 3.95 5.35
C GLU A 159 -0.87 4.90 4.81
N SER A 160 -0.61 5.59 3.69
CA SER A 160 -1.58 6.47 3.05
C SER A 160 -2.83 5.75 2.51
N ALA A 161 -2.76 4.44 2.25
CA ALA A 161 -3.95 3.66 1.90
C ALA A 161 -4.89 3.54 3.10
N TYR A 162 -4.35 3.19 4.27
CA TYR A 162 -5.11 3.10 5.52
C TYR A 162 -5.68 4.46 5.94
N ALA A 163 -4.86 5.52 5.89
CA ALA A 163 -5.29 6.87 6.24
C ALA A 163 -6.50 7.35 5.41
N THR A 164 -6.66 6.85 4.18
CA THR A 164 -7.79 7.25 3.32
C THR A 164 -9.16 6.90 3.91
N ILE A 165 -9.23 5.83 4.71
CA ILE A 165 -10.49 5.36 5.32
C ILE A 165 -10.50 5.49 6.84
N LEU A 166 -9.33 5.44 7.48
CA LEU A 166 -9.23 5.42 8.95
C LEU A 166 -8.82 6.76 9.58
N HIS A 167 -8.65 7.84 8.82
CA HIS A 167 -8.10 9.10 9.35
C HIS A 167 -8.88 9.69 10.54
N ASP A 168 -10.20 9.45 10.62
CA ASP A 168 -11.04 9.91 11.73
C ASP A 168 -11.08 8.92 12.92
N ASP A 169 -10.55 7.71 12.75
CA ASP A 169 -10.51 6.68 13.78
C ASP A 169 -9.38 6.96 14.79
N ILE A 170 -9.74 7.18 16.05
CA ILE A 170 -8.78 7.49 17.12
C ILE A 170 -7.77 6.35 17.36
N ALA A 171 -8.22 5.10 17.23
CA ALA A 171 -7.40 3.92 17.43
C ALA A 171 -6.33 3.84 16.36
N TYR A 172 -6.72 4.10 15.11
CA TYR A 172 -5.79 4.23 13.99
C TYR A 172 -4.77 5.36 14.20
N ARG A 173 -5.21 6.55 14.62
CA ARG A 173 -4.29 7.68 14.84
C ARG A 173 -3.26 7.41 15.93
N LEU A 174 -3.64 6.73 17.01
CA LEU A 174 -2.72 6.30 18.07
C LEU A 174 -1.72 5.26 17.54
N LEU A 175 -2.21 4.26 16.80
CA LEU A 175 -1.36 3.24 16.17
C LEU A 175 -0.37 3.85 15.17
N LEU A 176 -0.83 4.83 14.38
CA LEU A 176 -0.01 5.57 13.44
C LEU A 176 1.13 6.29 14.17
N ARG A 177 0.82 7.04 15.24
CA ARG A 177 1.82 7.73 16.06
C ARG A 177 2.82 6.77 16.70
N ALA A 178 2.36 5.65 17.24
CA ALA A 178 3.24 4.61 17.78
C ALA A 178 4.20 4.04 16.70
N THR A 179 3.68 3.84 15.49
CA THR A 179 4.45 3.29 14.37
C THR A 179 5.44 4.32 13.80
N THR A 180 5.05 5.59 13.64
CA THR A 180 5.96 6.66 13.19
C THR A 180 7.02 6.98 14.23
N SER A 181 6.70 6.88 15.52
CA SER A 181 7.69 6.95 16.59
C SER A 181 8.76 5.88 16.41
N ALA A 182 8.36 4.61 16.26
CA ALA A 182 9.30 3.51 16.07
C ALA A 182 10.18 3.69 14.82
N LEU A 183 9.63 4.22 13.72
CA LEU A 183 10.37 4.54 12.51
C LEU A 183 11.44 5.63 12.75
N VAL A 184 11.09 6.68 13.48
CA VAL A 184 11.98 7.82 13.75
C VAL A 184 13.04 7.47 14.79
N GLU A 185 12.67 6.80 15.87
CA GLU A 185 13.61 6.35 16.92
C GLU A 185 14.79 5.58 16.33
N GLN A 186 14.47 4.73 15.36
CA GLN A 186 15.44 3.88 14.74
C GLN A 186 16.44 4.66 13.88
N ALA A 187 15.93 5.60 13.08
CA ALA A 187 16.78 6.41 12.23
C ALA A 187 17.61 7.44 13.01
N MET A 188 17.04 8.03 14.08
CA MET A 188 17.68 9.11 14.82
C MET A 188 18.43 8.64 16.09
N GLY A 189 18.29 7.37 16.49
CA GLY A 189 18.92 6.81 17.69
C GLY A 189 18.41 7.40 19.01
N SER A 190 17.34 8.18 18.99
CA SER A 190 16.73 8.82 20.17
C SER A 190 15.47 8.08 20.57
N ALA A 191 15.39 7.58 21.80
CA ALA A 191 14.16 7.01 22.32
C ALA A 191 13.06 8.08 22.35
N THR A 192 11.95 7.80 21.68
CA THR A 192 10.71 8.56 21.85
C THR A 192 9.94 7.95 23.04
N ALA A 193 8.85 8.59 23.46
CA ALA A 193 8.01 8.04 24.54
C ALA A 193 7.58 6.60 24.23
N ASP A 194 7.46 5.76 25.25
CA ASP A 194 7.18 4.33 25.10
C ASP A 194 5.88 4.07 24.31
N ALA A 195 6.04 3.74 23.02
CA ALA A 195 4.96 3.41 22.11
C ALA A 195 4.33 2.03 22.40
N SER A 196 4.91 1.24 23.32
CA SER A 196 4.47 -0.13 23.61
C SER A 196 3.09 -0.16 24.23
N ALA A 197 2.76 0.76 25.15
CA ALA A 197 1.42 0.81 25.76
C ALA A 197 0.30 1.09 24.74
N MET A 198 0.55 1.96 23.75
CA MET A 198 -0.41 2.21 22.66
C MET A 198 -0.60 0.98 21.78
N MET A 199 0.49 0.23 21.56
CA MET A 199 0.47 -0.96 20.74
C MET A 199 -0.16 -2.16 21.46
N GLU A 200 0.06 -2.32 22.77
CA GLU A 200 -0.62 -3.31 23.60
C GLU A 200 -2.13 -3.07 23.63
N TRP A 201 -2.54 -1.81 23.78
CA TRP A 201 -3.95 -1.45 23.67
C TRP A 201 -4.51 -1.77 22.29
N ALA A 202 -3.74 -1.48 21.22
CA ALA A 202 -4.15 -1.80 19.86
C ALA A 202 -4.29 -3.31 19.66
N ASP A 203 -3.31 -4.11 20.07
CA ASP A 203 -3.36 -5.58 20.01
C ASP A 203 -4.56 -6.13 20.81
N ALA A 204 -4.97 -5.48 21.91
CA ALA A 204 -6.19 -5.86 22.64
C ALA A 204 -7.50 -5.54 21.89
N GLN A 205 -7.49 -4.66 20.88
CA GLN A 205 -8.64 -4.39 19.99
C GLN A 205 -8.74 -5.39 18.84
N VAL A 206 -7.69 -6.15 18.57
CA VAL A 206 -7.63 -7.12 17.48
C VAL A 206 -8.55 -8.29 17.83
N GLN A 207 -9.57 -8.52 17.02
CA GLN A 207 -10.30 -9.78 17.13
C GLN A 207 -9.35 -10.93 16.83
N PRO A 208 -9.35 -12.03 17.62
CA PRO A 208 -8.54 -13.19 17.31
C PRO A 208 -8.80 -13.59 15.87
N VAL A 209 -7.75 -13.69 15.05
CA VAL A 209 -7.85 -14.30 13.74
C VAL A 209 -8.20 -15.76 14.00
N ALA A 210 -9.49 -16.07 14.04
CA ALA A 210 -9.94 -17.44 14.15
C ALA A 210 -9.33 -18.21 12.97
N PRO A 211 -8.85 -19.45 13.17
CA PRO A 211 -8.56 -20.32 12.04
C PRO A 211 -9.77 -20.26 11.12
N VAL A 212 -9.55 -19.98 9.83
CA VAL A 212 -10.64 -19.91 8.84
C VAL A 212 -11.52 -21.13 9.06
N ALA A 213 -12.77 -20.91 9.47
CA ALA A 213 -13.66 -22.01 9.80
C ALA A 213 -13.76 -22.92 8.58
N PRO A 214 -13.81 -24.26 8.76
CA PRO A 214 -13.88 -25.17 7.63
C PRO A 214 -15.15 -24.88 6.83
N GLU A 215 -14.94 -24.29 5.65
CA GLU A 215 -16.02 -23.99 4.72
C GLU A 215 -16.54 -25.28 4.09
N ALA A 216 -17.82 -25.28 3.70
CA ALA A 216 -18.35 -26.36 2.88
C ALA A 216 -17.48 -26.52 1.61
N PRO A 217 -17.21 -27.75 1.11
CA PRO A 217 -16.24 -27.95 0.03
C PRO A 217 -16.48 -27.09 -1.22
N LEU A 218 -17.75 -26.81 -1.55
CA LEU A 218 -18.11 -25.91 -2.65
C LEU A 218 -17.82 -24.44 -2.34
N ALA A 219 -18.16 -23.98 -1.13
CA ALA A 219 -17.85 -22.63 -0.66
C ALA A 219 -16.33 -22.37 -0.64
N ALA A 220 -15.55 -23.34 -0.14
CA ALA A 220 -14.09 -23.29 -0.16
C ALA A 220 -13.52 -23.17 -1.59
N ARG A 221 -14.05 -23.94 -2.55
CA ARG A 221 -13.63 -23.83 -3.97
C ARG A 221 -13.97 -22.46 -4.58
N LEU A 222 -15.14 -21.92 -4.26
CA LEU A 222 -15.55 -20.58 -4.71
C LEU A 222 -14.62 -19.50 -4.16
N LEU A 223 -14.31 -19.55 -2.86
CA LEU A 223 -13.38 -18.62 -2.22
C LEU A 223 -11.96 -18.77 -2.77
N HIS A 224 -11.48 -19.99 -2.99
CA HIS A 224 -10.17 -20.24 -3.59
C HIS A 224 -10.05 -19.67 -5.01
N ALA A 225 -11.08 -19.88 -5.85
CA ALA A 225 -11.12 -19.32 -7.20
C ALA A 225 -11.15 -17.78 -7.17
N ALA A 226 -11.95 -17.19 -6.28
CA ALA A 226 -12.02 -15.74 -6.10
C ALA A 226 -10.71 -15.14 -5.58
N ALA A 227 -10.11 -15.74 -4.54
CA ALA A 227 -8.84 -15.31 -3.98
C ALA A 227 -7.71 -15.36 -5.02
N THR A 228 -7.71 -16.38 -5.88
CA THR A 228 -6.76 -16.48 -7.00
C THR A 228 -6.95 -15.34 -8.00
N ALA A 229 -8.20 -15.05 -8.40
CA ALA A 229 -8.50 -13.93 -9.29
C ALA A 229 -8.11 -12.58 -8.67
N ILE A 230 -8.39 -12.36 -7.38
CA ILE A 230 -7.99 -11.16 -6.62
C ILE A 230 -6.47 -11.00 -6.64
N ARG A 231 -5.71 -12.07 -6.39
CA ARG A 231 -4.25 -12.02 -6.38
C ARG A 231 -3.66 -11.72 -7.74
N GLN A 232 -4.27 -12.20 -8.83
CA GLN A 232 -3.76 -12.01 -10.18
C GLN A 232 -4.16 -10.65 -10.75
N GLU A 233 -5.44 -10.30 -10.64
CA GLU A 233 -6.05 -9.19 -11.39
C GLU A 233 -6.65 -8.09 -10.50
N GLY A 234 -6.59 -8.28 -9.17
CA GLY A 234 -7.14 -7.37 -8.18
C GLY A 234 -8.60 -7.62 -7.82
N VAL A 235 -9.08 -6.92 -6.79
CA VAL A 235 -10.44 -7.02 -6.27
C VAL A 235 -11.50 -6.69 -7.33
N ALA A 236 -11.20 -5.79 -8.27
CA ALA A 236 -12.10 -5.43 -9.36
C ALA A 236 -12.37 -6.59 -10.34
N ALA A 237 -11.56 -7.67 -10.32
CA ALA A 237 -11.74 -8.84 -11.17
C ALA A 237 -12.85 -9.79 -10.69
N LEU A 238 -13.41 -9.55 -9.50
CA LEU A 238 -14.50 -10.35 -8.96
C LEU A 238 -15.76 -10.21 -9.82
N ASN A 239 -16.07 -11.27 -10.55
CA ASN A 239 -17.29 -11.38 -11.34
C ASN A 239 -17.96 -12.73 -11.04
N LEU A 240 -19.21 -12.70 -10.56
CA LEU A 240 -19.97 -13.89 -10.17
C LEU A 240 -19.92 -15.02 -11.21
N ARG A 241 -20.17 -14.69 -12.48
CA ARG A 241 -20.24 -15.68 -13.55
C ARG A 241 -18.87 -16.30 -13.82
N ARG A 242 -17.84 -15.46 -13.85
CA ARG A 242 -16.46 -15.91 -14.04
C ARG A 242 -16.00 -16.80 -12.89
N ILE A 243 -16.18 -16.36 -11.64
CA ILE A 243 -15.77 -17.12 -10.46
C ILE A 243 -16.51 -18.44 -10.36
N ALA A 244 -17.83 -18.44 -10.56
CA ALA A 244 -18.62 -19.67 -10.59
C ALA A 244 -18.09 -20.65 -11.66
N THR A 245 -17.75 -20.14 -12.85
CA THR A 245 -17.18 -20.97 -13.92
C THR A 245 -15.82 -21.56 -13.52
N LEU A 246 -14.92 -20.76 -12.94
CA LEU A 246 -13.61 -21.21 -12.45
C LEU A 246 -13.74 -22.26 -11.33
N ALA A 247 -14.75 -22.12 -10.47
CA ALA A 247 -15.05 -23.07 -9.40
C ALA A 247 -15.91 -24.27 -9.84
N GLN A 248 -16.25 -24.37 -11.14
CA GLN A 248 -17.15 -25.38 -11.71
C GLN A 248 -18.50 -25.46 -10.97
N ALA A 249 -19.08 -24.28 -10.72
CA ALA A 249 -20.30 -24.08 -9.93
C ALA A 249 -21.30 -23.20 -10.70
N SER A 250 -22.55 -23.18 -10.24
CA SER A 250 -23.53 -22.19 -10.71
C SER A 250 -23.35 -20.87 -9.95
N PRO A 251 -23.69 -19.71 -10.56
CA PRO A 251 -23.73 -18.44 -9.84
C PRO A 251 -24.68 -18.46 -8.63
N SER A 252 -25.73 -19.27 -8.67
CA SER A 252 -26.66 -19.45 -7.54
C SER A 252 -26.01 -20.10 -6.30
N ALA A 253 -24.93 -20.86 -6.47
CA ALA A 253 -24.17 -21.41 -5.35
C ALA A 253 -23.52 -20.31 -4.49
N ILE A 254 -23.14 -19.18 -5.10
CA ILE A 254 -22.58 -18.04 -4.37
C ILE A 254 -23.66 -17.42 -3.48
N ALA A 255 -24.85 -17.17 -4.04
CA ALA A 255 -25.97 -16.65 -3.25
C ALA A 255 -26.39 -17.61 -2.13
N TYR A 256 -26.39 -18.93 -2.39
CA TYR A 256 -26.71 -19.94 -1.38
C TYR A 256 -25.74 -19.96 -0.20
N HIS A 257 -24.43 -19.86 -0.46
CA HIS A 257 -23.41 -19.95 0.59
C HIS A 257 -23.10 -18.62 1.28
N PHE A 258 -23.23 -17.50 0.56
CA PHE A 258 -22.74 -16.20 1.02
C PHE A 258 -23.84 -15.12 1.08
N GLY A 259 -25.07 -15.44 0.67
CA GLY A 259 -26.19 -14.51 0.61
C GLY A 259 -26.14 -13.61 -0.63
N ASP A 260 -25.13 -12.74 -0.72
CA ASP A 260 -24.96 -11.79 -1.81
C ASP A 260 -23.50 -11.67 -2.30
N LEU A 261 -23.31 -10.92 -3.39
CA LEU A 261 -21.99 -10.70 -4.00
C LEU A 261 -21.07 -9.89 -3.08
N ASP A 262 -21.63 -8.96 -2.32
CA ASP A 262 -20.89 -8.06 -1.44
C ASP A 262 -20.26 -8.85 -0.29
N SER A 263 -21.05 -9.67 0.38
CA SER A 263 -20.63 -10.60 1.43
C SER A 263 -19.64 -11.65 0.91
N PHE A 264 -19.86 -12.16 -0.31
CA PHE A 264 -18.91 -13.05 -0.98
C PHE A 264 -17.58 -12.35 -1.25
N SER A 265 -17.62 -11.13 -1.77
CA SER A 265 -16.43 -10.32 -2.06
C SER A 265 -15.63 -10.05 -0.79
N ASP A 266 -16.29 -9.67 0.30
CA ASP A 266 -15.64 -9.38 1.57
C ASP A 266 -14.92 -10.63 2.11
N ARG A 267 -15.59 -11.78 2.03
CA ARG A 267 -15.01 -13.06 2.43
C ARG A 267 -13.87 -13.51 1.52
N ALA A 268 -13.97 -13.25 0.21
CA ALA A 268 -12.92 -13.56 -0.74
C ALA A 268 -11.67 -12.70 -0.54
N ILE A 269 -11.83 -11.42 -0.19
CA ILE A 269 -10.74 -10.51 0.18
C ILE A 269 -10.04 -11.01 1.45
N GLU A 270 -10.83 -11.31 2.49
CA GLU A 270 -10.32 -11.89 3.74
C GLU A 270 -9.53 -13.17 3.48
N TRP A 271 -10.07 -14.08 2.66
CA TRP A 271 -9.39 -15.31 2.27
C TRP A 271 -8.09 -15.02 1.49
N ALA A 272 -8.12 -14.09 0.53
CA ALA A 272 -6.96 -13.77 -0.30
C ALA A 272 -5.77 -13.23 0.51
N LEU A 273 -6.05 -12.45 1.56
CA LEU A 273 -5.00 -11.93 2.45
C LEU A 273 -4.46 -12.99 3.41
N ASN A 274 -5.28 -13.96 3.84
CA ASN A 274 -4.88 -14.93 4.87
C ASN A 274 -4.36 -16.27 4.33
N SER A 275 -4.77 -16.71 3.13
CA SER A 275 -4.49 -18.08 2.66
C SER A 275 -3.02 -18.33 2.30
N ASP A 276 -2.34 -17.29 1.78
CA ASP A 276 -1.02 -17.44 1.15
C ASP A 276 0.08 -16.70 1.93
N ILE A 277 -0.17 -16.37 3.20
CA ILE A 277 0.86 -15.83 4.09
C ILE A 277 2.02 -16.83 4.15
N PRO A 278 3.27 -16.43 3.86
CA PRO A 278 4.44 -17.30 3.95
C PRO A 278 4.53 -17.95 5.33
N PRO A 279 4.87 -19.25 5.45
CA PRO A 279 4.97 -19.93 6.74
C PRO A 279 5.83 -19.19 7.75
N ALA A 280 6.91 -18.54 7.31
CA ALA A 280 7.81 -17.75 8.15
C ALA A 280 7.17 -16.51 8.79
N LEU A 281 6.03 -16.06 8.28
CA LEU A 281 5.28 -14.92 8.79
C LEU A 281 3.99 -15.33 9.49
N ARG A 282 3.68 -16.63 9.62
CA ARG A 282 2.48 -17.12 10.30
C ARG A 282 2.73 -17.19 11.81
N PRO A 283 2.01 -16.42 12.65
CA PRO A 283 2.17 -16.43 14.11
C PRO A 283 2.05 -17.81 14.76
N TRP A 284 1.23 -18.69 14.16
CA TRP A 284 0.93 -20.03 14.65
C TRP A 284 1.82 -21.13 14.06
N THR A 285 2.80 -20.79 13.22
CA THR A 285 3.73 -21.77 12.63
C THR A 285 5.08 -21.68 13.31
N THR A 286 5.56 -22.79 13.89
CA THR A 286 6.90 -22.87 14.45
C THR A 286 7.91 -23.21 13.36
N ILE A 287 8.88 -22.34 13.13
CA ILE A 287 10.00 -22.57 12.20
C ILE A 287 11.32 -22.55 13.00
N PRO A 288 12.27 -23.45 12.72
CA PRO A 288 13.59 -23.40 13.32
C PRO A 288 14.26 -22.04 13.13
N ARG A 289 15.11 -21.65 14.09
CA ARG A 289 15.90 -20.42 13.95
C ARG A 289 16.82 -20.50 12.74
N GLN A 290 16.74 -19.49 11.89
CA GLN A 290 17.47 -19.33 10.65
C GLN A 290 18.76 -18.54 10.89
N ASP A 291 19.74 -18.73 10.01
CA ASP A 291 20.89 -17.84 9.92
C ASP A 291 20.52 -16.52 9.22
N MET A 292 21.46 -15.57 9.25
CA MET A 292 21.27 -14.24 8.66
C MET A 292 21.03 -14.32 7.15
N ASP A 293 21.82 -15.13 6.44
CA ASP A 293 21.75 -15.21 4.98
C ASP A 293 20.43 -15.83 4.52
N GLN A 294 19.93 -16.84 5.24
CA GLN A 294 18.62 -17.43 5.00
C GLN A 294 17.50 -16.41 5.19
N THR A 295 17.54 -15.65 6.29
CA THR A 295 16.54 -14.62 6.60
C THR A 295 16.52 -13.53 5.53
N VAL A 296 17.70 -13.02 5.15
CA VAL A 296 17.84 -12.00 4.10
C VAL A 296 17.36 -12.51 2.75
N ARG A 297 17.72 -13.74 2.35
CA ARG A 297 17.26 -14.34 1.09
C ARG A 297 15.74 -14.48 1.06
N ALA A 298 15.11 -14.95 2.13
CA ALA A 298 13.66 -15.10 2.17
C ALA A 298 12.94 -13.75 2.05
N LEU A 299 13.42 -12.73 2.77
CA LEU A 299 12.91 -11.36 2.65
C LEU A 299 13.12 -10.79 1.24
N ALA A 300 14.28 -11.04 0.64
CA ALA A 300 14.61 -10.59 -0.71
C ALA A 300 13.69 -11.21 -1.77
N GLU A 301 13.39 -12.50 -1.65
CA GLU A 301 12.44 -13.19 -2.55
C GLU A 301 11.05 -12.57 -2.46
N MET A 302 10.53 -12.36 -1.24
CA MET A 302 9.20 -11.76 -1.04
C MET A 302 9.12 -10.30 -1.52
N LEU A 303 10.25 -9.60 -1.55
CA LEU A 303 10.42 -8.23 -2.05
C LEU A 303 10.62 -8.13 -3.56
N ASP A 304 10.92 -9.24 -4.23
CA ASP A 304 11.19 -9.26 -5.67
C ASP A 304 9.91 -8.92 -6.46
N GLY A 305 10.05 -8.12 -7.51
CA GLY A 305 8.93 -7.69 -8.35
C GLY A 305 8.53 -8.66 -9.45
N ALA A 306 9.23 -9.79 -9.59
CA ALA A 306 8.91 -10.81 -10.58
C ALA A 306 7.82 -11.79 -10.09
N ASP A 307 7.19 -12.47 -11.04
CA ASP A 307 6.16 -13.48 -10.78
C ASP A 307 6.70 -14.70 -9.99
N PRO A 308 5.85 -15.34 -9.16
CA PRO A 308 6.21 -16.55 -8.43
C PRO A 308 6.54 -17.72 -9.37
N THR A 309 7.51 -18.53 -8.97
CA THR A 309 7.92 -19.76 -9.65
C THR A 309 7.74 -20.96 -8.72
N PRO A 310 7.74 -22.21 -9.23
CA PRO A 310 7.66 -23.39 -8.37
C PRO A 310 8.73 -23.44 -7.27
N ASP A 311 9.94 -22.93 -7.55
CA ASP A 311 11.06 -22.90 -6.61
C ASP A 311 11.06 -21.67 -5.68
N ALA A 312 10.26 -20.64 -6.01
CA ALA A 312 10.13 -19.40 -5.26
C ALA A 312 8.64 -18.99 -5.17
N PRO A 313 7.81 -19.78 -4.44
CA PRO A 313 6.35 -19.62 -4.47
C PRO A 313 5.86 -18.35 -3.79
N TYR A 314 6.71 -17.70 -2.98
CA TYR A 314 6.37 -16.45 -2.27
C TYR A 314 7.00 -15.21 -2.91
N ARG A 315 7.59 -15.35 -4.11
CA ARG A 315 8.11 -14.21 -4.85
C ARG A 315 7.02 -13.18 -5.11
N GLY A 316 7.32 -11.90 -4.89
CA GLY A 316 6.35 -10.82 -5.06
C GLY A 316 5.20 -10.81 -4.06
N PHE A 317 5.29 -11.61 -2.99
CA PHE A 317 4.25 -11.67 -1.95
C PHE A 317 3.85 -10.28 -1.45
N TYR A 318 4.82 -9.42 -1.13
CA TYR A 318 4.52 -8.09 -0.58
C TYR A 318 3.82 -7.16 -1.57
N ILE A 319 4.05 -7.32 -2.87
CA ILE A 319 3.38 -6.52 -3.92
C ILE A 319 1.91 -6.91 -4.01
N GLY A 320 1.64 -8.22 -4.13
CA GLY A 320 0.28 -8.74 -4.18
C GLY A 320 -0.50 -8.38 -2.92
N TYR A 321 0.11 -8.56 -1.75
CA TYR A 321 -0.51 -8.25 -0.46
C TYR A 321 -0.80 -6.75 -0.31
N ALA A 322 0.14 -5.87 -0.65
CA ALA A 322 -0.04 -4.43 -0.58
C ALA A 322 -1.14 -3.94 -1.54
N ARG A 323 -1.18 -4.47 -2.76
CA ARG A 323 -2.22 -4.17 -3.75
C ARG A 323 -3.62 -4.53 -3.25
N ILE A 324 -3.80 -5.74 -2.73
CA ILE A 324 -5.11 -6.19 -2.21
C ILE A 324 -5.58 -5.29 -1.07
N LEU A 325 -4.70 -4.96 -0.12
CA LEU A 325 -5.03 -4.06 0.98
C LEU A 325 -5.39 -2.66 0.50
N ALA A 326 -4.63 -2.09 -0.42
CA ALA A 326 -4.91 -0.77 -0.97
C ALA A 326 -6.24 -0.71 -1.74
N GLN A 327 -6.53 -1.73 -2.54
CA GLN A 327 -7.82 -1.88 -3.22
C GLN A 327 -8.96 -2.02 -2.21
N THR A 328 -8.74 -2.75 -1.12
CA THR A 328 -9.73 -2.89 -0.05
C THR A 328 -9.98 -1.56 0.65
N CYS A 329 -8.95 -0.76 0.91
CA CYS A 329 -9.08 0.60 1.45
C CYS A 329 -9.87 1.51 0.50
N LEU A 330 -9.61 1.43 -0.81
CA LEU A 330 -10.35 2.19 -1.81
C LEU A 330 -11.82 1.75 -1.87
N LEU A 331 -12.08 0.43 -1.86
CA LEU A 331 -13.42 -0.15 -1.87
C LEU A 331 -14.21 0.24 -0.62
N ALA A 332 -13.56 0.28 0.55
CA ALA A 332 -14.18 0.65 1.81
C ALA A 332 -14.75 2.09 1.82
N ARG A 333 -14.24 2.99 0.95
CA ARG A 333 -14.85 4.33 0.76
C ARG A 333 -16.25 4.26 0.15
N GLN A 334 -16.48 3.27 -0.70
CA GLN A 334 -17.77 3.04 -1.36
C GLN A 334 -18.65 2.07 -0.55
N ARG A 335 -18.02 1.22 0.26
CA ARG A 335 -18.66 0.18 1.09
C ARG A 335 -18.20 0.31 2.55
N PRO A 336 -18.82 1.20 3.35
CA PRO A 336 -18.39 1.49 4.72
C PRO A 336 -18.32 0.27 5.65
N ALA A 337 -19.05 -0.81 5.36
CA ALA A 337 -18.98 -2.08 6.09
C ALA A 337 -17.56 -2.68 6.14
N LEU A 338 -16.72 -2.39 5.14
CA LEU A 338 -15.32 -2.84 5.09
C LEU A 338 -14.37 -2.04 5.99
N ALA A 339 -14.78 -0.89 6.54
CA ALA A 339 -13.90 -0.07 7.39
C ALA A 339 -13.40 -0.84 8.62
N GLY A 340 -14.29 -1.65 9.24
CA GLY A 340 -13.93 -2.51 10.37
C GLY A 340 -12.86 -3.55 10.02
N PHE A 341 -12.95 -4.12 8.81
CA PHE A 341 -11.95 -5.06 8.29
C PHE A 341 -10.61 -4.36 8.02
N VAL A 342 -10.63 -3.19 7.39
CA VAL A 342 -9.40 -2.41 7.12
C VAL A 342 -8.70 -2.02 8.42
N ARG A 343 -9.45 -1.61 9.44
CA ARG A 343 -8.93 -1.33 10.78
C ARG A 343 -8.26 -2.57 11.38
N GLN A 344 -8.93 -3.71 11.36
CA GLN A 344 -8.37 -4.98 11.84
C GLN A 344 -7.10 -5.36 11.08
N ALA A 345 -7.09 -5.23 9.75
CA ALA A 345 -5.93 -5.52 8.92
C ALA A 345 -4.74 -4.65 9.30
N ARG A 346 -4.94 -3.34 9.50
CA ARG A 346 -3.87 -2.43 9.93
C ARG A 346 -3.31 -2.78 11.29
N PHE A 347 -4.16 -3.22 12.22
CA PHE A 347 -3.74 -3.58 13.57
C PHE A 347 -2.92 -4.87 13.58
N LEU A 348 -3.21 -5.80 12.68
CA LEU A 348 -2.43 -7.02 12.46
C LEU A 348 -1.10 -6.79 11.73
N GLU A 349 -0.90 -5.60 11.15
CA GLU A 349 0.36 -5.28 10.45
C GLU A 349 1.55 -5.39 11.40
N GLY A 350 2.50 -6.24 11.02
CA GLY A 350 3.70 -6.52 11.80
C GLY A 350 3.57 -7.66 12.80
N THR A 351 2.39 -8.25 13.04
CA THR A 351 2.27 -9.41 13.94
C THR A 351 3.12 -10.58 13.46
N GLY A 352 3.04 -10.94 12.18
CA GLY A 352 3.87 -12.00 11.60
C GLY A 352 5.37 -11.73 11.70
N ILE A 353 5.78 -10.48 11.48
CA ILE A 353 7.18 -10.03 11.59
C ILE A 353 7.64 -10.04 13.05
N TYR A 354 6.78 -9.67 14.00
CA TYR A 354 7.08 -9.71 15.43
C TYR A 354 7.37 -11.13 15.88
N HIS A 355 6.52 -12.10 15.52
CA HIS A 355 6.74 -13.51 15.84
C HIS A 355 7.98 -14.08 15.14
N ALA A 356 8.19 -13.74 13.86
CA ALA A 356 9.38 -14.18 13.13
C ALA A 356 10.66 -13.64 13.76
N SER A 357 10.71 -12.33 14.05
CA SER A 357 11.89 -11.67 14.63
C SER A 357 12.25 -12.17 16.03
N ASN A 358 11.25 -12.51 16.86
CA ASN A 358 11.47 -13.02 18.22
C ASN A 358 11.64 -14.55 18.28
N GLY A 359 11.34 -15.26 17.19
CA GLY A 359 11.41 -16.72 17.10
C GLY A 359 12.48 -17.19 16.12
N SER A 360 12.15 -17.12 14.84
CA SER A 360 12.89 -17.75 13.75
C SER A 360 14.08 -16.93 13.24
N TRP A 361 14.13 -15.61 13.45
CA TRP A 361 15.27 -14.78 13.01
C TRP A 361 16.44 -14.83 14.01
N PRO A 362 17.64 -14.34 13.61
CA PRO A 362 18.73 -14.13 14.55
C PRO A 362 18.32 -13.24 15.72
N ALA A 363 18.72 -13.60 16.94
CA ALA A 363 18.26 -12.93 18.18
C ALA A 363 18.56 -11.42 18.23
N HIS A 364 19.61 -10.96 17.56
CA HIS A 364 19.96 -9.54 17.49
C HIS A 364 19.08 -8.72 16.53
N TRP A 365 18.14 -9.36 15.81
CA TRP A 365 17.11 -8.73 14.99
C TRP A 365 15.73 -8.77 15.66
N ALA A 366 15.65 -9.13 16.94
CA ALA A 366 14.38 -9.12 17.67
C ALA A 366 13.79 -7.71 17.65
N LEU A 367 12.57 -7.59 17.14
CA LEU A 367 11.86 -6.31 17.04
C LEU A 367 10.81 -6.21 18.13
N SER A 368 10.63 -5.00 18.67
CA SER A 368 9.44 -4.66 19.44
C SER A 368 8.22 -4.62 18.52
N ARG A 369 7.02 -4.73 19.10
CA ARG A 369 5.78 -4.72 18.32
C ARG A 369 5.60 -3.43 17.47
N PRO A 370 5.89 -2.21 17.98
CA PRO A 370 5.93 -1.00 17.17
C PRO A 370 6.91 -1.06 15.99
N ARG A 371 8.13 -1.57 16.20
CA ARG A 371 9.13 -1.70 15.13
C ARG A 371 8.71 -2.73 14.08
N SER A 372 8.11 -3.85 14.49
CA SER A 372 7.56 -4.82 13.55
C SER A 372 6.42 -4.25 12.71
N SER A 373 5.55 -3.41 13.29
CA SER A 373 4.52 -2.66 12.55
C SER A 373 5.16 -1.74 11.51
N ALA A 374 6.15 -0.93 11.92
CA ALA A 374 6.84 0.00 11.02
C ALA A 374 7.54 -0.73 9.86
N PHE A 375 8.27 -1.81 10.17
CA PHE A 375 8.93 -2.64 9.18
C PHE A 375 7.93 -3.29 8.22
N ALA A 376 6.78 -3.78 8.72
CA ALA A 376 5.76 -4.40 7.87
C ALA A 376 5.14 -3.43 6.86
N ILE A 377 4.95 -2.16 7.24
CA ILE A 377 4.45 -1.12 6.35
C ILE A 377 5.55 -0.71 5.35
N TRP A 378 6.77 -0.49 5.84
CA TRP A 378 7.92 -0.10 5.02
C TRP A 378 8.27 -1.17 3.97
N VAL A 379 8.34 -2.45 4.35
CA VAL A 379 8.75 -3.54 3.44
C VAL A 379 7.77 -3.68 2.27
N LYS A 380 6.48 -3.42 2.49
CA LYS A 380 5.45 -3.38 1.43
C LYS A 380 5.66 -2.21 0.49
N GLY A 381 5.89 -1.01 1.03
CA GLY A 381 6.22 0.17 0.23
C GLY A 381 7.47 -0.06 -0.62
N LYS A 382 8.49 -0.70 -0.05
CA LYS A 382 9.76 -1.01 -0.73
C LYS A 382 9.54 -1.99 -1.88
N ALA A 383 8.70 -3.00 -1.69
CA ALA A 383 8.34 -3.95 -2.75
C ALA A 383 7.67 -3.23 -3.94
N LEU A 384 6.76 -2.28 -3.66
CA LEU A 384 6.09 -1.49 -4.70
C LEU A 384 7.05 -0.56 -5.45
N GLU A 385 7.95 0.12 -4.75
CA GLU A 385 9.02 0.93 -5.37
C GLU A 385 9.86 0.09 -6.35
N ARG A 386 10.26 -1.13 -5.93
CA ARG A 386 11.04 -2.03 -6.80
C ARG A 386 10.25 -2.47 -8.02
N ALA A 387 8.96 -2.75 -7.87
CA ALA A 387 8.09 -3.09 -8.99
C ALA A 387 8.01 -1.93 -10.01
N VAL A 388 7.91 -0.69 -9.53
CA VAL A 388 7.93 0.51 -10.39
C VAL A 388 9.28 0.66 -11.10
N ALA A 389 10.39 0.51 -10.37
CA ALA A 389 11.73 0.61 -10.95
C ALA A 389 11.96 -0.44 -12.07
N LEU A 390 11.56 -1.70 -11.83
CA LEU A 390 11.62 -2.76 -12.84
C LEU A 390 10.84 -2.40 -14.10
N ARG A 391 9.63 -1.85 -13.95
CA ARG A 391 8.78 -1.44 -15.08
C ARG A 391 9.31 -0.21 -15.82
N ALA A 392 10.01 0.68 -15.13
CA ALA A 392 10.70 1.81 -15.74
C ALA A 392 11.97 1.39 -16.52
N GLY A 393 12.31 0.09 -16.52
CA GLY A 393 13.55 -0.40 -17.10
C GLY A 393 14.80 0.00 -16.30
N TRP A 394 14.62 0.44 -15.05
CA TRP A 394 15.72 0.75 -14.15
C TRP A 394 16.25 -0.55 -13.57
N THR A 395 17.21 -1.15 -14.25
CA THR A 395 17.94 -2.30 -13.71
C THR A 395 18.84 -1.82 -12.58
N ASN A 396 18.37 -1.92 -11.34
CA ASN A 396 19.26 -1.83 -10.18
C ASN A 396 20.17 -3.07 -10.16
N ASN A 397 21.47 -2.83 -9.97
CA ASN A 397 22.49 -3.86 -9.76
C ASN A 397 22.09 -4.80 -8.61
N GLY A 398 21.55 -5.98 -8.95
CA GLY A 398 21.38 -7.13 -8.08
C GLY A 398 20.31 -7.02 -6.96
N PRO A 399 19.65 -8.13 -6.61
CA PRO A 399 18.66 -8.14 -5.53
C PRO A 399 19.23 -7.87 -4.13
N ALA A 400 20.55 -8.00 -3.94
CA ALA A 400 21.22 -8.03 -2.63
C ALA A 400 21.70 -6.65 -2.12
N VAL A 401 22.08 -5.72 -2.99
CA VAL A 401 22.83 -4.51 -2.56
C VAL A 401 21.91 -3.44 -1.95
N ALA A 402 20.68 -3.26 -2.46
CA ALA A 402 19.74 -2.23 -1.98
C ALA A 402 18.89 -2.66 -0.77
N ILE A 403 18.80 -3.96 -0.50
CA ILE A 403 18.19 -4.49 0.72
C ILE A 403 19.06 -4.12 1.91
N ASP A 404 20.39 -4.15 1.77
CA ASP A 404 21.32 -4.00 2.89
C ASP A 404 21.23 -2.61 3.55
N ASP A 405 21.22 -1.50 2.80
CA ASP A 405 21.19 -0.16 3.40
C ASP A 405 19.82 0.22 3.99
N GLY A 406 18.72 -0.17 3.31
CA GLY A 406 17.36 0.07 3.79
C GLY A 406 16.95 -0.84 4.96
N LEU A 407 17.30 -2.15 4.92
CA LEU A 407 17.11 -3.04 6.07
C LEU A 407 17.97 -2.60 7.24
N ARG A 408 19.19 -2.10 7.03
CA ARG A 408 20.01 -1.63 8.15
C ARG A 408 19.35 -0.46 8.88
N VAL A 409 18.67 0.43 8.18
CA VAL A 409 17.95 1.56 8.78
C VAL A 409 16.66 1.12 9.50
N VAL A 410 16.06 -0.02 9.13
CA VAL A 410 14.80 -0.51 9.72
C VAL A 410 14.96 -1.79 10.58
N LEU A 411 16.16 -2.39 10.65
CA LEU A 411 16.48 -3.53 11.53
C LEU A 411 17.68 -3.31 12.47
N LYS A 412 18.59 -2.36 12.22
CA LYS A 412 19.61 -1.92 13.20
C LYS A 412 19.16 -0.62 13.86
#